data_AF-A0A949FPP0-F1
#
_entry.id   AF-A0A949FPP0-F1
#
_cell.length_a   1.000
_cell.length_b   1.000
_cell.length_c   1.000
_cell.angle_alpha   90.00
_cell.angle_beta   90.00
_cell.angle_gamma   90.00
#
_symmetry.space_group_name_H-M   'P 1'
#
loop_
_entity.id
_entity.type
_entity.pdbx_description
1 polymer ?
#
loop_
_entity_poly.entity_id
_entity_poly.type
_entity_poly.pdbx_seq_one_letter_code
_entity_poly.pdbx_strand_id
1 'polypeptide(L)'
;MRTRERAPPERAFGILNIQNMSTQQKRIRKDDGSRPPKSDGSSMLDRSPPFDLSAEACVLGCLILNPDVANDLTLILRTDDFYDDANRKIYSAIISMFDSG
;
A
#
# COMPACT_ATOMS: atom_id res chain seq x y z
N MET A 1 -58.71 21.29 -27.55
CA MET A 1 -57.83 20.29 -28.21
C MET A 1 -57.02 19.56 -27.14
N ARG A 2 -57.31 18.28 -26.89
CA ARG A 2 -56.40 17.27 -26.27
C ARG A 2 -55.29 17.00 -27.31
N THR A 3 -54.03 16.69 -26.98
CA THR A 3 -53.54 15.51 -26.23
C THR A 3 -52.05 15.61 -25.88
N ARG A 4 -51.70 15.15 -24.64
CA ARG A 4 -50.59 14.23 -24.24
C ARG A 4 -49.14 14.67 -24.56
N GLU A 5 -48.09 14.45 -23.78
CA GLU A 5 -47.68 13.46 -22.76
C GLU A 5 -46.27 13.94 -22.33
N ARG A 6 -45.83 14.02 -21.07
CA ARG A 6 -45.51 12.93 -20.13
C ARG A 6 -45.12 13.54 -18.78
N ALA A 7 -45.52 12.89 -17.69
CA ALA A 7 -44.95 13.01 -16.35
C ALA A 7 -44.80 11.56 -15.78
N PRO A 8 -44.28 11.35 -14.56
CA PRO A 8 -42.87 11.21 -14.14
C PRO A 8 -42.60 9.76 -13.62
N PRO A 9 -41.47 9.47 -12.95
CA PRO A 9 -41.64 9.27 -11.50
C PRO A 9 -40.45 9.70 -10.65
N GLU A 10 -40.80 10.31 -9.52
CA GLU A 10 -40.00 10.33 -8.31
C GLU A 10 -39.43 8.94 -8.00
N ARG A 11 -38.13 8.86 -7.75
CA ARG A 11 -37.54 7.73 -7.05
C ARG A 11 -37.20 8.16 -5.64
N ALA A 12 -38.25 8.19 -4.82
CA ALA A 12 -38.13 7.83 -3.43
C ALA A 12 -37.65 6.37 -3.34
N PHE A 13 -36.37 6.19 -3.06
CA PHE A 13 -35.77 4.99 -2.49
C PHE A 13 -34.84 5.56 -1.41
N GLY A 14 -35.03 5.38 -0.12
CA GLY A 14 -35.74 4.37 0.62
C GLY A 14 -34.95 4.30 1.91
N ILE A 15 -35.47 4.92 2.97
CA ILE A 15 -35.04 4.62 4.33
C ILE A 15 -35.43 3.15 4.52
N LEU A 16 -34.47 2.24 4.37
CA LEU A 16 -34.69 0.81 4.60
C LEU A 16 -33.88 0.37 5.83
N ASN A 17 -34.64 0.24 6.91
CA ASN A 17 -34.53 -0.75 7.97
C ASN A 17 -33.20 -0.87 8.71
N ILE A 18 -33.12 -0.06 9.76
CA ILE A 18 -32.82 -0.59 11.09
C ILE A 18 -33.79 -1.76 11.34
N GLN A 19 -33.29 -3.00 11.32
CA GLN A 19 -33.69 -4.15 12.13
C GLN A 19 -33.20 -5.45 11.48
N ASN A 20 -32.08 -6.01 11.99
CA ASN A 20 -31.99 -7.46 12.13
C ASN A 20 -31.02 -7.82 13.27
N MET A 21 -31.46 -7.56 14.50
CA MET A 21 -30.96 -8.28 15.67
C MET A 21 -31.66 -9.64 15.77
N SER A 22 -30.90 -10.65 16.16
CA SER A 22 -31.35 -11.94 16.72
C SER A 22 -31.97 -12.96 15.76
N THR A 23 -31.13 -13.87 15.26
CA THR A 23 -31.20 -15.31 15.56
C THR A 23 -30.05 -15.96 14.82
N GLN A 24 -29.17 -16.68 15.50
CA GLN A 24 -28.63 -17.99 15.11
C GLN A 24 -27.61 -18.44 16.16
N GLN A 25 -28.11 -19.35 16.99
CA GLN A 25 -27.45 -20.13 18.01
C GLN A 25 -26.19 -20.82 17.45
N LYS A 26 -24.99 -20.35 17.82
CA LYS A 26 -23.75 -21.07 17.51
C LYS A 26 -23.70 -22.33 18.37
N ARG A 27 -24.24 -23.44 17.85
CA ARG A 27 -24.05 -24.76 18.45
C ARG A 27 -22.54 -25.01 18.51
N ILE A 28 -22.01 -25.16 19.71
CA ILE A 28 -20.63 -25.60 19.95
C ILE A 28 -20.54 -27.03 19.40
N ARG A 29 -20.09 -27.16 18.14
CA ARG A 29 -19.59 -28.43 17.61
C ARG A 29 -18.13 -28.50 18.09
N LYS A 30 -17.86 -29.43 19.00
CA LYS A 30 -16.47 -29.81 19.34
C LYS A 30 -15.84 -30.35 18.06
N ASP A 31 -14.86 -29.63 17.53
CA ASP A 31 -14.03 -30.06 16.40
C ASP A 31 -13.07 -31.12 16.92
N ASP A 32 -13.31 -32.38 16.56
CA ASP A 32 -12.47 -33.52 16.85
C ASP A 32 -11.42 -33.67 15.74
N GLY A 33 -10.20 -33.25 16.03
CA GLY A 33 -9.01 -33.72 15.32
C GLY A 33 -8.91 -33.34 13.84
N SER A 34 -8.43 -32.13 13.57
CA SER A 34 -7.94 -31.76 12.23
C SER A 34 -6.42 -31.56 12.26
N ARG A 35 -5.75 -32.53 11.63
CA ARG A 35 -4.38 -32.54 11.06
C ARG A 35 -3.65 -31.18 11.09
N PRO A 36 -2.38 -31.10 11.57
CA PRO A 36 -1.61 -29.86 11.43
C PRO A 36 -1.52 -29.49 9.94
N PRO A 37 -1.73 -28.21 9.56
CA PRO A 37 -1.62 -27.79 8.19
C PRO A 37 -0.24 -28.20 7.68
N LYS A 38 -0.21 -28.94 6.55
CA LYS A 38 1.03 -29.15 5.81
C LYS A 38 1.56 -27.75 5.50
N SER A 39 2.82 -27.50 5.88
CA SER A 39 3.52 -26.29 5.49
C SER A 39 3.59 -26.25 3.97
N ASP A 40 2.65 -25.55 3.35
CA ASP A 40 2.72 -25.21 1.94
C ASP A 40 4.02 -24.43 1.75
N GLY A 41 4.89 -24.90 0.86
CA GLY A 41 6.20 -24.30 0.55
C GLY A 41 6.10 -22.90 -0.06
N SER A 42 4.96 -22.22 0.08
CA SER A 42 4.69 -20.85 -0.38
C SER A 42 5.44 -19.79 0.44
N SER A 43 5.91 -20.09 1.66
CA SER A 43 6.69 -19.15 2.47
C SER A 43 8.13 -18.92 1.99
N MET A 44 8.61 -19.69 1.00
CA MET A 44 9.92 -19.45 0.39
C MET A 44 9.89 -18.41 -0.73
N LEU A 45 8.70 -18.08 -1.25
CA LEU A 45 8.52 -17.18 -2.40
C LEU A 45 8.14 -15.74 -2.01
N ASP A 46 7.86 -15.49 -0.72
CA ASP A 46 7.43 -14.18 -0.20
C ASP A 46 8.55 -13.43 0.55
N ARG A 47 9.82 -13.77 0.25
CA ARG A 47 10.97 -13.07 0.83
C ARG A 47 11.21 -11.81 0.01
N SER A 48 10.79 -10.67 0.55
CA SER A 48 11.31 -9.39 0.07
C SER A 48 12.84 -9.41 0.14
N PRO A 49 13.52 -8.78 -0.84
CA PRO A 49 14.96 -8.64 -0.76
C PRO A 49 15.33 -7.96 0.56
N PRO A 50 16.44 -8.37 1.22
CA PRO A 50 16.87 -7.76 2.46
C PRO A 50 17.11 -6.25 2.26
N PHE A 51 16.60 -5.41 3.16
CA PHE A 51 16.66 -3.96 3.09
C PHE A 51 16.93 -3.33 4.47
N ASP A 52 17.42 -2.09 4.49
CA ASP A 52 17.64 -1.31 5.72
C ASP A 52 17.18 0.14 5.53
N LEU A 53 16.02 0.48 6.10
CA LEU A 53 15.44 1.82 6.01
C LEU A 53 16.27 2.88 6.75
N SER A 54 17.01 2.49 7.79
CA SER A 54 17.85 3.43 8.53
C SER A 54 19.08 3.82 7.72
N ALA A 55 19.63 2.87 6.94
CA ALA A 55 20.72 3.15 6.03
C ALA A 55 20.29 4.12 4.93
N GLU A 56 19.10 3.91 4.34
CA GLU A 56 18.53 4.82 3.34
C GLU A 56 18.35 6.23 3.89
N ALA A 57 17.75 6.38 5.07
CA ALA A 57 17.59 7.67 5.72
C ALA A 57 18.94 8.36 6.03
N CYS A 58 19.96 7.58 6.40
CA CYS A 58 21.30 8.10 6.65
C CYS A 58 21.94 8.67 5.37
N VAL A 59 21.81 7.97 4.24
CA VAL A 59 22.29 8.45 2.93
C VAL A 59 21.62 9.77 2.55
N LEU A 60 20.29 9.85 2.67
CA LEU A 60 19.54 11.08 2.40
C LEU A 60 19.99 12.24 3.31
N GLY A 61 20.17 11.96 4.60
CA GLY A 61 20.69 12.95 5.55
C GLY A 61 22.09 13.44 5.20
N CYS A 62 22.96 12.55 4.73
CA CYS A 62 24.32 12.89 4.30
C CYS A 62 24.30 13.87 3.12
N LEU A 63 23.48 13.61 2.10
CA LEU A 63 23.30 14.48 0.92
C LEU A 63 22.73 15.86 1.28
N ILE A 64 21.82 15.93 2.25
CA ILE A 64 21.25 17.20 2.71
C ILE A 64 22.29 18.04 3.46
N LEU A 65 23.16 17.39 4.25
CA LEU A 65 24.19 18.06 5.04
C LEU A 65 25.40 18.49 4.21
N ASN A 66 25.81 17.66 3.25
CA ASN A 66 26.96 17.91 2.39
C ASN A 66 26.64 17.47 0.96
N PRO A 67 26.22 18.37 0.06
CA PRO A 67 25.86 18.00 -1.31
C PRO A 67 27.06 17.54 -2.15
N ASP A 68 28.29 17.87 -1.78
CA ASP A 68 29.49 17.47 -2.55
C ASP A 68 29.68 15.94 -2.59
N VAL A 69 29.13 15.22 -1.60
CA VAL A 69 29.16 13.76 -1.56
C VAL A 69 28.33 13.11 -2.67
N ALA A 70 27.48 13.87 -3.37
CA ALA A 70 26.69 13.38 -4.50
C ALA A 70 27.58 12.81 -5.62
N ASN A 71 28.75 13.42 -5.86
CA ASN A 71 29.70 12.94 -6.86
C ASN A 71 30.17 11.51 -6.59
N ASP A 72 30.41 11.17 -5.32
CA ASP A 72 30.86 9.83 -4.95
C ASP A 72 29.70 8.84 -4.91
N LEU A 73 28.54 9.27 -4.40
CA LEU A 73 27.37 8.39 -4.23
C LEU A 73 26.72 7.99 -5.55
N THR A 74 26.66 8.88 -6.54
CA THR A 74 26.08 8.58 -7.86
C THR A 74 26.85 7.49 -8.63
N LEU A 75 28.11 7.23 -8.24
CA LEU A 75 28.92 6.15 -8.80
C LEU A 75 28.53 4.76 -8.27
N ILE A 76 27.92 4.70 -7.08
CA ILE A 76 27.64 3.44 -6.36
C ILE A 76 26.15 3.19 -6.10
N LEU A 77 25.32 4.22 -6.11
CA LEU A 77 23.89 4.15 -5.83
C LEU A 77 23.08 4.63 -7.03
N ARG A 78 22.05 3.86 -7.37
CA ARG A 78 20.99 4.26 -8.30
C ARG A 78 19.75 4.60 -7.50
N THR A 79 18.90 5.45 -8.08
CA THR A 79 17.55 5.68 -7.55
C THR A 79 16.82 4.37 -7.29
N ASP A 80 17.00 3.38 -8.16
CA ASP A 80 16.27 2.12 -8.05
C ASP A 80 16.71 1.19 -6.91
N ASP A 81 17.83 1.49 -6.25
CA ASP A 81 18.39 0.69 -5.16
C ASP A 81 17.69 0.95 -3.81
N PHE A 82 16.93 2.04 -3.69
CA PHE A 82 16.15 2.36 -2.50
C PHE A 82 14.89 1.50 -2.40
N TYR A 83 14.73 0.74 -1.33
CA TYR A 83 13.55 -0.11 -1.12
C TYR A 83 12.28 0.72 -0.90
N ASP A 84 12.37 1.79 -0.12
CA ASP A 84 11.23 2.66 0.15
C ASP A 84 10.99 3.68 -0.99
N ASP A 85 9.74 3.75 -1.46
CA ASP A 85 9.35 4.62 -2.58
C ASP A 85 9.45 6.12 -2.23
N ALA A 86 9.23 6.50 -0.98
CA ALA A 86 9.39 7.89 -0.57
C ALA A 86 10.88 8.27 -0.56
N ASN A 87 11.74 7.40 -0.01
CA ASN A 87 13.18 7.62 -0.02
C ASN A 87 13.74 7.72 -1.45
N ARG A 88 13.27 6.83 -2.35
CA ARG A 88 13.60 6.86 -3.79
C ARG A 88 13.28 8.21 -4.43
N LYS A 89 12.09 8.75 -4.18
CA LYS A 89 11.65 10.04 -4.73
C LYS A 89 12.50 11.19 -4.20
N ILE A 90 12.84 11.17 -2.91
CA ILE A 90 13.69 12.19 -2.30
C ILE A 90 15.08 12.16 -2.93
N TYR A 91 15.71 10.98 -3.01
CA TYR A 91 17.02 10.83 -3.64
C TYR A 91 17.00 11.31 -5.09
N SER A 92 16.00 10.89 -5.87
CA SER A 92 15.84 11.31 -7.26
C SER A 92 15.75 12.83 -7.41
N ALA A 93 15.00 13.51 -6.54
CA ALA A 93 14.86 14.96 -6.57
C ALA A 93 16.18 15.66 -6.25
N ILE A 94 16.91 15.18 -5.23
CA ILE A 94 18.21 15.74 -4.84
C ILE A 94 19.21 15.63 -5.99
N ILE A 95 19.34 14.43 -6.59
CA ILE A 95 20.27 14.23 -7.71
C ILE A 95 19.86 15.06 -8.93
N SER A 96 18.55 15.16 -9.23
CA SER A 96 18.08 15.99 -10.34
C SER A 96 18.44 17.47 -10.14
N MET A 97 18.36 17.96 -8.90
CA MET A 97 18.78 19.32 -8.56
C MET A 97 20.29 19.49 -8.71
N PHE A 98 21.07 18.51 -8.25
CA PHE A 98 22.53 18.50 -8.36
C PHE A 98 23.01 18.51 -9.82
N ASP A 99 22.42 17.68 -10.68
CA ASP A 99 22.74 17.62 -12.12
C ASP A 99 22.32 18.89 -12.89
N SER A 100 21.32 19.63 -12.38
CA SER A 100 20.81 20.86 -13.00
C SER A 100 21.55 22.14 -12.59
N GLY A 101 22.42 22.06 -11.57
CA GLY A 101 23.21 23.18 -11.04
C GLY A 101 24.51 23.38 -11.80
#